data_AF-A0A7R9US73-F1
#
_entry.id   AF-A0A7R9US73-F1
#
_cell.length_a   1.000
_cell.length_b   1.000
_cell.length_c   1.000
_cell.angle_alpha   90.00
_cell.angle_beta   90.00
_cell.angle_gamma   90.00
#
_symmetry.space_group_name_H-M   'P 1'
#
loop_
_entity.id
_entity.type
_entity.pdbx_description
1 polymer ?
#
loop_
_entity_poly.entity_id
_entity_poly.type
_entity_poly.pdbx_seq_one_letter_code
_entity_poly.pdbx_strand_id
1 'polypeptide(L)'
;EQLESTLQAMAARGELDAPFIDHLKWEMNEQVARGNSKLLHILQLVVQRACFAAEGTFSESSAAAHHLSAILQIHDRDMRRAYWERVVIRLPDAERAQFASAVCTVYADLGLRVQRGIDVDDALLRQIRLVRDELDEHFL
;
A
#
# COMPACT_ATOMS: atom_id res chain seq x y z
N GLU A 1 0.48 16.07 -6.72
CA GLU A 1 -0.83 16.27 -6.05
C GLU A 1 -1.07 15.28 -4.92
N GLN A 2 -1.29 13.98 -5.17
CA GLN A 2 -1.61 13.01 -4.09
C GLN A 2 -0.48 12.87 -3.05
N LEU A 3 0.78 12.80 -3.47
CA LEU A 3 1.94 12.69 -2.57
C LEU A 3 2.13 13.92 -1.67
N GLU A 4 1.85 15.10 -2.21
CA GLU A 4 2.00 16.37 -1.49
C GLU A 4 0.91 16.52 -0.42
N SER A 5 -0.33 16.13 -0.75
CA SER A 5 -1.44 16.05 0.20
C SER A 5 -1.13 15.08 1.35
N THR A 6 -0.54 13.92 1.03
CA THR A 6 -0.12 12.93 2.03
C THR A 6 0.96 13.49 2.98
N LEU A 7 1.99 14.17 2.45
CA LEU A 7 3.02 14.81 3.27
C LEU A 7 2.48 15.92 4.17
N GLN A 8 1.55 16.73 3.68
CA GLN A 8 0.90 17.78 4.47
C GLN A 8 0.07 17.19 5.62
N ALA A 9 -0.62 16.08 5.40
CA ALA A 9 -1.37 15.39 6.44
C ALA A 9 -0.45 14.87 7.56
N MET A 10 0.71 14.29 7.22
CA MET A 10 1.68 13.82 8.22
C MET A 10 2.34 14.95 9.00
N ALA A 11 2.67 16.06 8.31
CA ALA A 11 3.18 17.27 8.95
C ALA A 11 2.19 17.81 10.00
N ALA A 12 0.90 17.85 9.65
CA ALA A 12 -0.16 18.32 10.54
C ALA A 12 -0.37 17.41 11.77
N ARG A 13 -0.04 16.11 11.66
CA ARG A 13 -0.14 15.12 12.75
C ARG A 13 1.13 15.04 13.61
N GLY A 14 2.22 15.70 13.22
CA GLY A 14 3.50 15.65 13.95
C GLY A 14 4.19 14.29 13.88
N GLU A 15 3.84 13.48 12.88
CA GLU A 15 4.27 12.09 12.70
C GLU A 15 5.66 11.95 12.07
N LEU A 16 6.14 13.01 11.42
CA LEU A 16 7.47 13.11 10.82
C LEU A 16 8.14 14.39 11.28
N ASP A 17 9.46 14.36 11.42
CA ASP A 17 10.21 15.56 11.73
C ASP A 17 10.13 16.58 10.56
N ALA A 18 10.06 17.87 10.90
CA ALA A 18 9.95 18.94 9.91
C ALA A 18 11.11 18.95 8.89
N PRO A 19 12.38 18.72 9.30
CA PRO A 19 13.50 18.62 8.36
C PRO A 19 13.35 17.54 7.29
N PHE A 20 12.80 16.37 7.64
CA PHE A 20 12.56 15.25 6.73
C PHE A 20 11.45 15.56 5.74
N ILE A 21 10.38 16.23 6.19
CA ILE A 21 9.28 16.67 5.32
C ILE A 21 9.79 17.71 4.31
N ASP A 22 10.60 18.67 4.75
CA ASP A 22 11.16 19.70 3.88
C ASP A 22 12.13 19.10 2.86
N HIS A 23 12.94 18.11 3.27
CA HIS A 23 13.80 17.38 2.36
C HIS A 23 13.00 16.57 1.31
N LEU A 24 11.93 15.89 1.71
CA LEU A 24 11.07 15.14 0.80
C LEU A 24 10.37 16.05 -0.22
N LYS A 25 9.87 17.21 0.22
CA LYS A 25 9.28 18.22 -0.69
C LYS A 25 10.31 18.75 -1.69
N TRP A 26 11.53 19.05 -1.22
CA TRP A 26 12.61 19.51 -2.09
C TRP A 26 12.98 18.44 -3.13
N GLU A 27 13.18 17.19 -2.70
CA GLU A 27 13.53 16.08 -3.57
C GLU A 27 12.43 15.81 -4.61
N MET A 28 11.16 15.86 -4.21
CA MET A 28 10.02 15.74 -5.13
C MET A 28 10.05 16.83 -6.21
N ASN A 29 10.27 18.09 -5.83
CA ASN A 29 10.31 19.21 -6.77
C ASN A 29 11.48 19.07 -7.77
N GLU A 30 12.64 18.63 -7.30
CA GLU A 30 13.79 18.32 -8.15
C GLU A 30 13.47 17.20 -9.15
N GLN A 31 12.83 16.12 -8.71
CA GLN A 31 12.51 15.00 -9.60
C GLN A 31 11.40 15.32 -10.59
N VAL A 32 10.44 16.19 -10.23
CA VAL A 32 9.45 16.75 -11.17
C VAL A 32 10.15 17.58 -12.24
N ALA A 33 11.04 18.50 -11.84
CA ALA A 33 11.79 19.34 -12.77
C ALA A 33 12.69 18.52 -13.71
N ARG A 34 13.21 17.38 -13.24
CA ARG A 34 14.03 16.46 -14.03
C ARG A 34 13.23 15.45 -14.85
N GLY A 35 11.90 15.42 -14.73
CA GLY A 35 11.04 14.46 -15.43
C GLY A 35 11.25 13.00 -15.01
N ASN A 36 11.77 12.75 -13.81
CA ASN A 36 12.15 11.41 -13.36
C ASN A 36 10.98 10.66 -12.73
N SER A 37 10.05 10.22 -13.58
CA SER A 37 8.81 9.52 -13.18
C SER A 37 9.07 8.27 -12.32
N LYS A 38 10.15 7.54 -12.58
CA LYS A 38 10.52 6.35 -11.81
C LYS A 38 10.90 6.68 -10.37
N LEU A 39 11.70 7.73 -10.16
CA LEU A 39 12.10 8.13 -8.81
C LEU A 39 10.95 8.80 -8.05
N LEU A 40 10.09 9.54 -8.75
CA LEU A 40 8.85 10.06 -8.17
C LEU A 40 7.93 8.94 -7.66
N HIS A 41 7.82 7.84 -8.41
CA HIS A 41 7.05 6.68 -7.96
C HIS A 41 7.68 6.02 -6.72
N ILE A 42 9.01 5.89 -6.68
CA ILE A 42 9.71 5.36 -5.49
C ILE A 42 9.47 6.25 -4.27
N LEU A 43 9.56 7.58 -4.43
CA LEU A 43 9.27 8.54 -3.35
C LEU A 43 7.82 8.43 -2.87
N GLN A 44 6.86 8.20 -3.79
CA GLN A 44 5.48 7.92 -3.41
C GLN A 44 5.34 6.70 -2.52
N LEU A 45 6.00 5.61 -2.87
CA LEU A 45 6.00 4.38 -2.07
C LEU A 45 6.63 4.57 -0.70
N VAL A 46 7.73 5.32 -0.61
CA VAL A 46 8.42 5.60 0.65
C VAL A 46 7.52 6.41 1.59
N VAL A 47 6.86 7.46 1.09
CA VAL A 47 5.93 8.26 1.89
C VAL A 47 4.72 7.45 2.32
N GLN A 48 4.09 6.69 1.42
CA GLN A 48 2.96 5.83 1.77
C GLN A 48 3.33 4.82 2.87
N ARG A 49 4.54 4.26 2.83
CA ARG A 49 5.05 3.36 3.87
C ARG A 49 5.32 4.08 5.19
N ALA A 50 5.82 5.31 5.14
CA ALA A 50 6.00 6.15 6.32
C ALA A 50 4.66 6.53 6.96
N CYS A 51 3.62 6.84 6.16
CA CYS A 51 2.25 7.03 6.64
C CYS A 51 1.74 5.80 7.36
N PHE A 52 1.90 4.64 6.72
CA PHE A 52 1.46 3.38 7.29
C PHE A 52 2.15 3.07 8.62
N ALA A 53 3.43 3.41 8.76
CA ALA A 53 4.17 3.23 10.01
C ALA A 53 3.77 4.25 11.11
N ALA A 54 3.41 5.47 10.74
CA ALA A 54 3.14 6.55 11.68
C ALA A 54 1.71 6.58 12.22
N GLU A 55 0.73 6.05 11.48
CA GLU A 55 -0.68 6.01 11.91
C GLU A 55 -0.95 5.13 13.15
N GLY A 56 0.04 4.40 13.67
CA GLY A 56 0.14 4.00 15.09
C GLY A 56 -1.01 3.17 15.70
N THR A 57 -2.01 2.74 14.93
CA THR A 57 -3.26 2.14 15.43
C THR A 57 -3.41 0.65 15.14
N PHE A 58 -2.31 -0.08 14.98
CA PHE A 58 -2.40 -1.54 14.91
C PHE A 58 -1.24 -2.22 15.65
N SER A 59 -1.46 -2.50 16.94
CA SER A 59 -0.81 -3.65 17.57
C SER A 59 -1.18 -4.91 16.77
N GLU A 60 -0.19 -5.74 16.45
CA GLU A 60 -0.31 -7.03 15.74
C GLU A 60 -0.64 -7.04 14.23
N SER A 61 -1.11 -5.95 13.58
CA SER A 61 -1.40 -5.97 12.11
C SER A 61 -0.25 -5.53 11.18
N SER A 62 0.99 -5.48 11.67
CA SER A 62 2.12 -4.93 10.90
C SER A 62 2.51 -5.79 9.68
N ALA A 63 2.52 -7.12 9.81
CA ALA A 63 2.94 -8.01 8.72
C ALA A 63 1.88 -8.13 7.62
N ALA A 64 0.61 -8.41 7.98
CA ALA A 64 -0.48 -8.59 7.03
C ALA A 64 -0.69 -7.36 6.14
N ALA A 65 -0.71 -6.18 6.74
CA ALA A 65 -0.88 -4.94 5.99
C ALA A 65 0.37 -4.57 5.17
N HIS A 66 1.57 -4.88 5.67
CA HIS A 66 2.80 -4.74 4.88
C HIS A 66 2.77 -5.63 3.63
N HIS A 67 2.39 -6.91 3.78
CA HIS A 67 2.28 -7.85 2.68
C HIS A 67 1.18 -7.45 1.69
N LEU A 68 0.04 -6.96 2.19
CA LEU A 68 -1.06 -6.47 1.35
C LEU A 68 -0.63 -5.22 0.56
N SER A 69 0.00 -4.26 1.22
CA SER A 69 0.52 -3.06 0.55
C SER A 69 1.58 -3.44 -0.49
N ALA A 70 2.50 -4.32 -0.15
CA ALA A 70 3.55 -4.78 -1.06
C ALA A 70 2.98 -5.49 -2.28
N ILE A 71 2.04 -6.42 -2.11
CA ILE A 71 1.51 -7.22 -3.21
C ILE A 71 0.62 -6.39 -4.16
N LEU A 72 -0.11 -5.41 -3.64
CA LEU A 72 -0.94 -4.48 -4.43
C LEU A 72 -0.10 -3.57 -5.35
N GLN A 73 1.19 -3.40 -5.05
CA GLN A 73 2.13 -2.61 -5.86
C GLN A 73 2.80 -3.44 -6.98
N ILE A 74 2.62 -4.76 -6.98
CA ILE A 74 3.25 -5.65 -7.98
C ILE A 74 2.28 -5.88 -9.14
N HIS A 75 2.45 -5.09 -10.20
CA HIS A 75 1.63 -5.19 -11.41
C HIS A 75 2.02 -6.36 -12.32
N ASP A 76 3.29 -6.78 -12.30
CA ASP A 76 3.78 -7.92 -13.08
C ASP A 76 3.35 -9.26 -12.46
N ARG A 77 2.76 -10.14 -13.29
CA ARG A 77 2.20 -11.41 -12.82
C ARG A 77 3.27 -12.36 -12.28
N ASP A 78 4.42 -12.45 -12.95
CA ASP A 78 5.47 -13.39 -12.56
C ASP A 78 6.14 -12.94 -11.26
N MET A 79 6.35 -11.62 -11.09
CA MET A 79 6.83 -11.06 -9.84
C MET A 79 5.83 -11.25 -8.69
N ARG A 80 4.53 -11.12 -8.95
CA ARG A 80 3.50 -11.30 -7.91
C ARG A 80 3.38 -12.76 -7.50
N ARG A 81 3.43 -13.70 -8.46
CA ARG A 81 3.54 -15.14 -8.18
C ARG A 81 4.77 -15.45 -7.34
N ALA A 82 5.94 -14.90 -7.70
CA ALA A 82 7.15 -15.09 -6.93
C ALA A 82 7.01 -14.54 -5.50
N TYR A 83 6.27 -13.43 -5.30
CA TYR A 83 5.97 -12.88 -3.98
C TYR A 83 5.08 -13.83 -3.16
N TRP A 84 4.03 -14.40 -3.75
CA TRP A 84 3.20 -15.43 -3.10
C TRP A 84 4.04 -16.62 -2.63
N GLU A 85 4.82 -17.22 -3.53
CA GLU A 85 5.57 -18.45 -3.27
C GLU A 85 6.72 -18.28 -2.27
N ARG A 86 7.39 -17.11 -2.30
CA ARG A 86 8.59 -16.86 -1.50
C ARG A 86 8.31 -16.16 -0.19
N VAL A 87 7.20 -15.41 -0.11
CA VAL A 87 6.87 -14.59 1.05
C VAL A 87 5.59 -15.13 1.68
N VAL A 88 4.45 -14.96 1.02
CA VAL A 88 3.13 -15.13 1.67
C VAL A 88 2.85 -16.57 2.08
N ILE A 89 3.13 -17.56 1.21
CA ILE A 89 2.93 -18.99 1.52
C ILE A 89 3.85 -19.45 2.66
N ARG A 90 4.99 -18.79 2.85
CA ARG A 90 5.98 -19.15 3.87
C ARG A 90 5.75 -18.44 5.21
N LEU A 91 4.75 -17.57 5.30
CA LEU A 91 4.40 -16.92 6.56
C LEU A 91 3.88 -17.95 7.58
N PRO A 92 4.09 -17.70 8.88
CA PRO A 92 3.41 -18.45 9.94
C PRO A 92 1.90 -18.51 9.70
N ASP A 93 1.25 -19.62 10.03
CA ASP A 93 -0.18 -19.83 9.72
C ASP A 93 -1.08 -18.71 10.26
N ALA A 94 -0.75 -18.18 11.45
CA ALA A 94 -1.46 -17.05 12.05
C ALA A 94 -1.34 -15.77 11.19
N GLU A 95 -0.14 -15.43 10.72
CA GLU A 95 0.09 -14.26 9.86
C GLU A 95 -0.55 -14.43 8.49
N ARG A 96 -0.55 -15.68 7.98
CA ARG A 96 -1.21 -16.03 6.73
C ARG A 96 -2.72 -15.84 6.80
N ALA A 97 -3.33 -16.30 7.88
CA ALA A 97 -4.76 -16.10 8.15
C ALA A 97 -5.09 -14.62 8.33
N GLN A 98 -4.24 -13.85 9.00
CA GLN A 98 -4.39 -12.40 9.13
C GLN A 98 -4.29 -11.69 7.78
N PHE A 99 -3.34 -12.07 6.94
CA PHE A 99 -3.20 -11.55 5.58
C PHE A 99 -4.44 -11.87 4.71
N ALA A 100 -4.91 -13.12 4.72
CA ALA A 100 -6.12 -13.52 4.01
C ALA A 100 -7.35 -12.72 4.48
N SER A 101 -7.49 -12.56 5.80
CA SER A 101 -8.55 -11.73 6.40
C SER A 101 -8.46 -10.26 5.96
N ALA A 102 -7.26 -9.70 5.90
CA ALA A 102 -7.03 -8.33 5.43
C ALA A 102 -7.43 -8.14 3.97
N VAL A 103 -7.05 -9.06 3.07
CA VAL A 103 -7.45 -9.04 1.65
C VAL A 103 -8.99 -9.04 1.52
N CYS A 104 -9.66 -9.97 2.20
CA CYS A 104 -11.11 -10.09 2.17
C CYS A 104 -11.82 -8.84 2.73
N THR A 105 -11.31 -8.31 3.85
CA THR A 105 -11.87 -7.11 4.50
C THR A 105 -11.76 -5.89 3.61
N VAL A 106 -10.57 -5.65 3.02
CA VAL A 106 -10.34 -4.50 2.13
C VAL A 106 -11.16 -4.64 0.85
N TYR A 107 -11.26 -5.83 0.26
CA TYR A 107 -12.13 -6.07 -0.88
C TYR A 107 -13.60 -5.72 -0.57
N ALA A 108 -14.11 -6.17 0.58
CA ALA A 108 -15.49 -5.94 0.99
C ALA A 108 -15.76 -4.46 1.25
N ASP A 109 -14.85 -3.75 1.94
CA ASP A 109 -14.98 -2.31 2.20
C ASP A 109 -15.02 -1.50 0.89
N LEU A 110 -14.09 -1.78 -0.03
CA LEU A 110 -14.07 -1.12 -1.34
C LEU A 110 -15.35 -1.41 -2.14
N GLY A 111 -15.85 -2.64 -2.09
CA GLY A 111 -17.14 -3.00 -2.70
C GLY A 111 -18.32 -2.21 -2.13
N LEU A 112 -18.38 -2.03 -0.80
CA LEU A 112 -19.40 -1.22 -0.13
C LEU A 112 -19.30 0.26 -0.51
N ARG A 113 -18.09 0.82 -0.63
CA ARG A 113 -17.88 2.20 -1.07
C ARG A 113 -18.41 2.43 -2.47
N VAL A 114 -18.11 1.53 -3.41
CA VAL A 114 -18.64 1.59 -4.77
C VAL A 114 -20.17 1.53 -4.78
N GLN A 115 -20.78 0.63 -4.00
CA GLN A 115 -22.24 0.54 -3.88
C GLN A 115 -22.89 1.82 -3.33
N ARG A 116 -22.17 2.52 -2.45
CA ARG A 116 -22.60 3.81 -1.87
C ARG A 116 -22.36 5.00 -2.81
N GLY A 117 -21.83 4.78 -4.01
CA GLY A 117 -21.47 5.84 -4.95
C GLY A 117 -20.28 6.69 -4.48
N ILE A 118 -19.45 6.17 -3.56
CA ILE A 118 -18.20 6.81 -3.16
C ILE A 118 -17.17 6.51 -4.25
N ASP A 119 -16.48 7.56 -4.71
CA ASP A 119 -15.41 7.42 -5.70
C ASP A 119 -14.26 6.58 -5.13
N VAL A 120 -13.85 5.57 -5.89
CA VAL A 120 -12.81 4.61 -5.52
C VAL A 120 -11.86 4.48 -6.70
N ASP A 121 -10.56 4.48 -6.42
CA ASP A 121 -9.54 4.26 -7.44
C ASP A 121 -9.74 2.91 -8.15
N ASP A 122 -10.09 2.97 -9.44
CA ASP A 122 -10.30 1.81 -10.30
C ASP A 122 -9.06 0.91 -10.40
N ALA A 123 -7.86 1.48 -10.34
CA ALA A 123 -6.62 0.70 -10.37
C ALA A 123 -6.47 -0.09 -9.07
N LEU A 124 -6.74 0.52 -7.92
CA LEU A 124 -6.74 -0.18 -6.63
C LEU A 124 -7.81 -1.28 -6.60
N LEU A 125 -9.02 -1.00 -7.08
CA LEU A 125 -10.11 -1.96 -7.13
C LEU A 125 -9.79 -3.16 -8.03
N ARG A 126 -9.11 -2.94 -9.16
CA ARG A 126 -8.61 -4.02 -10.03
C ARG A 126 -7.52 -4.84 -9.35
N GLN A 127 -6.57 -4.19 -8.67
CA GLN A 127 -5.47 -4.90 -7.99
C GLN A 127 -5.98 -5.74 -6.82
N ILE A 128 -6.88 -5.22 -5.98
CA ILE A 128 -7.42 -6.00 -4.85
C ILE A 128 -8.28 -7.17 -5.33
N ARG A 129 -8.99 -7.04 -6.46
CA ARG A 129 -9.70 -8.15 -7.12
C ARG A 129 -8.75 -9.26 -7.52
N LEU A 130 -7.67 -8.93 -8.23
CA LEU A 130 -6.67 -9.89 -8.64
C LEU A 130 -6.01 -10.60 -7.44
N VAL A 131 -5.60 -9.84 -6.42
CA VAL A 131 -5.00 -10.41 -5.20
C VAL A 131 -5.97 -11.32 -4.47
N ARG A 132 -7.28 -10.99 -4.46
CA ARG A 132 -8.31 -11.86 -3.89
C ARG A 132 -8.49 -13.15 -4.68
N ASP A 133 -8.57 -13.06 -6.01
CA ASP A 133 -8.71 -14.25 -6.85
C ASP A 133 -7.49 -15.18 -6.70
N GLU A 134 -6.28 -14.61 -6.63
CA GLU A 134 -5.03 -15.36 -6.38
C GLU A 134 -4.96 -15.92 -4.95
N LEU A 135 -5.58 -15.27 -3.96
CA LEU A 135 -5.69 -15.80 -2.60
C LEU A 135 -6.48 -17.12 -2.62
N ASP A 136 -7.60 -17.18 -3.34
CA ASP A 136 -8.40 -18.40 -3.47
C ASP A 136 -7.58 -19.51 -4.18
N GLU A 137 -6.77 -19.19 -5.20
CA GLU A 137 -5.90 -20.16 -5.89
C GLU A 137 -4.78 -20.73 -5.01
N HIS A 138 -4.30 -19.98 -4.02
CA HIS A 138 -3.14 -20.36 -3.19
C HIS A 138 -3.52 -20.97 -1.83
N PHE A 139 -4.78 -20.86 -1.39
CA PHE A 139 -5.22 -21.23 -0.05
C PHE A 139 -6.41 -22.21 -0.01
N LEU A 140 -7.06 -22.46 -1.16
CA LEU A 140 -8.03 -23.55 -1.36
C LEU A 140 -7.38 -24.69 -2.14
#